data_AF-A0A9P5TS49-F1
#
_entry.id   AF-A0A9P5TS49-F1
#
_cell.length_a   1.000
_cell.length_b   1.000
_cell.length_c   1.000
_cell.angle_alpha   90.00
_cell.angle_beta   90.00
_cell.angle_gamma   90.00
#
_symmetry.space_group_name_H-M   'P 1'
#
loop_
_entity.id
_entity.type
_entity.pdbx_description
1 polymer ?
#
loop_
_entity_poly.entity_id
_entity_poly.type
_entity_poly.pdbx_seq_one_letter_code
_entity_poly.pdbx_strand_id
1 'polypeptide(L)'
;MVPGRMYMVPADSNHDMVGNTIDELLTAVPNAFGLKAFAEKVVISLSDDNVREAMMYPKQSWPLKTCVSSFLIGINLCQRYFMPPRGDNSWFYPIDIRLQKVDKNPSCPRLYPRRYSVTAGTRSLRISSTMRRHVSEMLGLLESQKHAV
;
A
#
# COMPACT_ATOMS: atom_id res chain seq x y z
N MET A 1 13.89 -22.36 -17.48
CA MET A 1 14.23 -21.35 -18.50
C MET A 1 12.94 -21.09 -19.29
N VAL A 2 12.22 -19.99 -19.01
CA VAL A 2 10.90 -19.72 -19.62
C VAL A 2 11.12 -18.78 -20.81
N PRO A 3 10.79 -19.18 -22.05
CA PRO A 3 10.97 -18.36 -23.24
C PRO A 3 9.76 -17.41 -23.38
N GLY A 4 10.03 -16.10 -23.32
CA GLY A 4 8.98 -15.07 -23.40
C GLY A 4 9.35 -13.72 -22.81
N ARG A 5 10.64 -13.36 -22.69
CA ARG A 5 10.99 -11.99 -22.30
C ARG A 5 10.96 -11.13 -23.56
N MET A 6 9.86 -10.41 -23.74
CA MET A 6 9.82 -9.25 -24.62
C MET A 6 10.97 -8.32 -24.21
N TYR A 7 11.91 -8.10 -25.12
CA TYR A 7 12.95 -7.10 -24.94
C TYR A 7 12.26 -5.74 -24.99
N MET A 8 12.25 -5.04 -23.87
CA MET A 8 11.77 -3.67 -23.82
C MET A 8 12.77 -2.85 -24.66
N VAL A 9 12.32 -2.34 -25.80
CA VAL A 9 13.21 -1.69 -26.78
C VAL A 9 13.52 -0.27 -26.31
N PRO A 10 14.79 0.17 -26.34
CA PRO A 10 15.14 1.56 -26.07
C PRO A 10 14.42 2.50 -27.04
N ALA A 11 13.71 3.49 -26.50
CA ALA A 11 13.01 4.49 -27.30
C ALA A 11 12.98 5.82 -26.55
N ASP A 12 13.09 6.93 -27.29
CA ASP A 12 13.06 8.28 -26.72
C ASP A 12 11.73 8.55 -25.98
N SER A 13 10.61 8.01 -26.50
CA SER A 13 9.31 8.10 -25.83
C SER A 13 9.30 7.47 -24.44
N ASN A 14 10.09 6.41 -24.22
CA ASN A 14 10.21 5.75 -22.93
C ASN A 14 11.05 6.61 -21.97
N HIS A 15 12.08 7.27 -22.49
CA HIS A 15 12.88 8.21 -21.72
C HIS A 15 12.04 9.39 -21.23
N ASP A 16 11.27 10.02 -22.12
CA ASP A 16 10.42 11.16 -21.80
C ASP A 16 9.31 10.80 -20.81
N MET A 17 8.64 9.66 -21.03
CA MET A 17 7.61 9.15 -20.12
C MET A 17 8.16 9.01 -18.69
N VAL A 18 9.37 8.47 -18.57
CA VAL A 18 9.95 8.19 -17.25
C VAL A 18 10.51 9.45 -16.61
N GLY A 19 11.08 10.36 -17.40
CA GLY A 19 11.46 11.69 -16.93
C GLY A 19 10.28 12.41 -16.28
N ASN A 20 9.12 12.42 -16.95
CA ASN A 20 7.90 13.01 -16.39
C ASN A 20 7.42 12.29 -15.13
N THR A 21 7.48 10.96 -15.11
CA THR A 21 7.09 10.16 -13.94
C THR A 21 7.98 10.42 -12.72
N ILE A 22 9.29 10.53 -12.94
CA ILE A 22 10.26 10.85 -11.89
C ILE A 22 10.03 12.28 -11.39
N ASP A 23 9.79 13.24 -12.29
CA ASP A 23 9.51 14.62 -11.92
C ASP A 23 8.25 14.75 -11.06
N GLU A 24 7.18 14.04 -11.45
CA GLU A 24 5.94 13.97 -10.67
C GLU A 24 6.18 13.34 -9.28
N LEU A 25 6.91 12.22 -9.23
CA LEU A 25 7.25 11.55 -7.96
C LEU A 25 8.08 12.45 -7.04
N LEU A 26 8.96 13.28 -7.61
CA LEU A 26 9.86 14.17 -6.88
C LEU A 26 9.30 15.58 -6.70
N THR A 27 8.04 15.84 -7.08
CA THR A 27 7.41 17.16 -6.91
C THR A 27 7.33 17.56 -5.43
N ALA A 28 7.24 16.58 -4.52
CA ALA A 28 7.23 16.81 -3.08
C ALA A 28 8.63 17.03 -2.48
N VAL A 29 9.71 16.72 -3.21
CA VAL A 29 11.08 16.82 -2.70
C VAL A 29 11.60 18.23 -2.94
N PRO A 30 12.07 18.95 -1.90
CA PRO A 30 12.63 20.28 -2.10
C PRO A 30 13.89 20.22 -2.97
N ASN A 31 14.06 21.19 -3.86
CA ASN A 31 15.27 21.35 -4.69
C ASN A 31 16.50 21.78 -3.87
N ALA A 32 16.33 22.07 -2.58
CA ALA A 32 17.41 22.46 -1.69
C ALA A 32 18.42 21.30 -1.50
N PHE A 33 19.69 21.65 -1.36
CA PHE A 33 20.81 20.72 -1.11
C PHE A 33 20.99 19.60 -2.16
N GLY A 34 20.40 19.73 -3.36
CA GLY A 34 20.49 18.70 -4.39
C GLY A 34 19.73 17.41 -4.04
N LEU A 35 18.80 17.46 -3.09
CA LEU A 35 17.99 16.30 -2.68
C LEU A 35 17.19 15.71 -3.85
N LYS A 36 16.66 16.55 -4.73
CA LYS A 36 15.95 16.11 -5.94
C LYS A 36 16.84 15.26 -6.86
N ALA A 37 18.05 15.75 -7.17
CA ALA A 37 19.00 15.02 -8.01
C ALA A 37 19.51 13.73 -7.35
N PHE A 38 19.62 13.72 -6.01
CA PHE A 38 19.94 12.50 -5.27
C PHE A 38 18.79 11.49 -5.33
N ALA A 39 17.56 11.93 -5.11
CA ALA A 39 16.38 11.08 -5.14
C ALA A 39 16.13 10.48 -6.54
N GLU A 40 16.37 11.25 -7.61
CA GLU A 40 16.35 10.76 -8.98
C GLU A 40 17.33 9.59 -9.18
N LYS A 41 18.57 9.72 -8.69
CA LYS A 41 19.56 8.63 -8.74
C LYS A 41 19.10 7.41 -7.95
N VAL A 42 18.46 7.59 -6.81
CA VAL A 42 17.89 6.50 -6.01
C VAL A 42 16.80 5.76 -6.79
N VAL A 43 15.86 6.48 -7.42
CA VAL A 43 14.79 5.89 -8.24
C VAL A 43 15.36 5.10 -9.43
N ILE A 44 16.34 5.67 -10.13
CA ILE A 44 17.02 4.99 -11.25
C ILE A 44 17.77 3.74 -10.73
N SER A 45 18.35 3.78 -9.53
CA SER A 45 19.08 2.65 -8.95
C SER A 45 18.18 1.50 -8.50
N LEU A 46 16.92 1.79 -8.17
CA LEU A 46 15.90 0.80 -7.82
C LEU A 46 15.32 0.10 -9.03
N SER A 47 15.48 0.67 -10.23
CA SER A 47 14.99 0.09 -11.47
C SER A 47 15.88 -1.06 -11.92
N ASP A 48 15.26 -2.14 -12.43
CA ASP A 48 15.99 -3.27 -13.01
C ASP A 48 16.87 -2.84 -14.18
N ASP A 49 17.98 -3.53 -14.41
CA ASP A 49 18.93 -3.15 -15.47
C ASP A 49 18.31 -3.17 -16.88
N ASN A 50 17.37 -4.09 -17.15
CA ASN A 50 16.62 -4.13 -18.41
C ASN A 50 15.73 -2.89 -18.61
N VAL A 51 15.07 -2.47 -17.53
CA VAL A 51 14.16 -1.32 -17.54
C VAL A 51 14.97 -0.04 -17.71
N ARG A 52 16.10 0.07 -16.99
CA ARG A 52 17.04 1.19 -17.11
C ARG A 52 17.60 1.33 -18.52
N GLU A 53 17.96 0.22 -19.16
CA GLU A 53 18.47 0.20 -20.54
C GLU A 53 17.39 0.62 -21.54
N ALA A 54 16.15 0.13 -21.38
CA ALA A 54 15.01 0.52 -22.20
C ALA A 54 14.63 2.01 -22.05
N MET A 55 14.96 2.61 -20.91
CA MET A 55 14.76 4.03 -20.61
C MET A 55 15.98 4.90 -20.92
N MET A 56 17.04 4.31 -21.50
CA MET A 56 18.27 5.00 -21.91
C MET A 56 19.03 5.71 -20.76
N TYR A 57 18.85 5.25 -19.51
CA TYR A 57 19.54 5.84 -18.36
C TYR A 57 20.96 5.28 -18.18
N PRO A 58 21.90 6.10 -17.69
CA PRO A 58 23.27 5.68 -17.48
C PRO A 58 23.36 4.58 -16.41
N LYS A 59 24.42 3.76 -16.49
CA LYS A 59 24.68 2.71 -15.53
C LYS A 59 25.01 3.32 -14.16
N GLN A 60 24.18 3.02 -13.15
CA GLN A 60 24.40 3.47 -11.78
C GLN A 60 25.60 2.77 -11.15
N SER A 61 26.27 3.48 -10.23
CA SER A 61 27.43 2.96 -9.52
C SER A 61 27.03 1.83 -8.57
N TRP A 62 27.84 0.76 -8.54
CA TRP A 62 27.64 -0.38 -7.63
C TRP A 62 27.43 0.00 -6.16
N PRO A 63 28.21 0.93 -5.56
CA PRO A 63 28.01 1.29 -4.15
C PRO A 63 26.65 1.90 -3.87
N LEU A 64 26.10 2.68 -4.81
CA LEU A 64 24.78 3.31 -4.64
C LEU A 64 23.68 2.24 -4.63
N LYS A 65 23.72 1.27 -5.55
CA LYS A 65 22.78 0.13 -5.58
C LYS A 65 22.84 -0.68 -4.27
N THR A 66 24.05 -0.95 -3.77
CA THR A 66 24.24 -1.70 -2.52
C THR A 66 23.73 -0.92 -1.31
N CYS A 67 23.97 0.39 -1.26
CA CYS A 67 23.48 1.27 -0.20
C CYS A 67 21.95 1.28 -0.14
N VAL A 68 21.28 1.48 -1.28
CA VAL A 68 19.81 1.51 -1.35
C VAL A 68 19.21 0.13 -0.99
N SER A 69 19.79 -0.95 -1.50
CA SER A 69 19.37 -2.32 -1.12
C SER A 69 19.51 -2.57 0.38
N SER A 70 20.64 -2.15 0.97
CA SER A 70 20.90 -2.29 2.41
C SER A 70 19.94 -1.45 3.24
N PHE A 71 19.60 -0.25 2.77
CA PHE A 71 18.63 0.62 3.41
C PHE A 71 17.23 0.01 3.40
N LEU A 72 16.78 -0.58 2.28
CA LEU A 72 15.50 -1.29 2.21
C LEU A 72 15.45 -2.52 3.14
N ILE A 73 16.55 -3.26 3.24
CA ILE A 73 16.68 -4.35 4.21
C ILE A 73 16.59 -3.80 5.64
N GLY A 74 17.27 -2.68 5.92
CA GLY A 74 17.20 -1.99 7.20
C GLY A 74 15.80 -1.55 7.57
N ILE A 75 15.04 -0.97 6.63
CA ILE A 75 13.63 -0.64 6.82
C ILE A 75 12.83 -1.89 7.16
N ASN A 76 13.02 -3.00 6.44
CA ASN A 76 12.31 -4.25 6.70
C ASN A 76 12.62 -4.80 8.11
N LEU A 77 13.90 -4.79 8.52
CA LEU A 77 14.30 -5.15 9.88
C LEU A 77 13.66 -4.23 10.92
N CYS A 78 13.65 -2.92 10.67
CA CYS A 78 13.03 -1.95 11.55
C CYS A 78 11.52 -2.20 11.69
N GLN A 79 10.83 -2.40 10.57
CA GLN A 79 9.40 -2.74 10.54
C GLN A 79 9.11 -4.06 11.27
N ARG A 80 10.01 -5.03 11.20
CA ARG A 80 9.83 -6.34 11.85
C ARG A 80 10.04 -6.30 13.37
N TYR A 81 11.03 -5.56 13.85
CA TYR A 81 11.44 -5.60 15.26
C TYR A 81 10.96 -4.40 16.09
N PHE A 82 10.76 -3.23 15.47
CA PHE A 82 10.42 -1.99 16.17
C PHE A 82 8.96 -1.55 15.97
N MET A 83 8.23 -2.12 15.01
CA MET A 83 6.78 -1.91 14.91
C MET A 83 6.02 -3.05 15.59
N PRO A 84 4.89 -2.77 16.27
CA PRO A 84 4.05 -3.82 16.85
C PRO A 84 3.60 -4.80 15.75
N PRO A 85 3.43 -6.09 16.10
CA PRO A 85 2.98 -7.11 15.15
C PRO A 85 1.68 -6.66 14.49
N ARG A 86 1.70 -6.52 13.16
CA ARG A 86 0.50 -6.19 12.37
C ARG A 86 -0.36 -7.44 12.27
N GLY A 87 -1.66 -7.31 12.58
CA GLY A 87 -2.58 -8.43 12.81
C GLY A 87 -2.70 -9.47 11.69
N ASP A 88 -3.16 -10.65 12.10
CA ASP A 88 -2.99 -12.01 11.55
C ASP A 88 -3.29 -12.32 10.07
N ASN A 89 -3.65 -11.36 9.21
CA ASN A 89 -4.01 -11.70 7.82
C ASN A 89 -2.84 -11.80 6.84
N SER A 90 -1.61 -11.44 7.22
CA SER A 90 -0.41 -11.63 6.38
C SER A 90 0.88 -11.70 7.21
N TRP A 91 1.29 -12.91 7.60
CA TRP A 91 2.51 -13.18 8.39
C TRP A 91 3.81 -12.62 7.77
N PHE A 92 3.85 -12.38 6.44
CA PHE A 92 5.08 -12.05 5.72
C PHE A 92 5.11 -10.71 4.98
N TYR A 93 3.95 -10.07 4.72
CA TYR A 93 3.90 -8.90 3.83
C TYR A 93 2.99 -7.80 4.36
N PRO A 94 3.38 -6.52 4.20
CA PRO A 94 2.57 -5.37 4.57
C PRO A 94 1.37 -5.14 3.64
N ILE A 95 1.35 -5.79 2.47
CA ILE A 95 0.29 -5.73 1.46
C ILE A 95 -0.13 -7.17 1.18
N ASP A 96 -1.43 -7.45 1.16
CA ASP A 96 -1.92 -8.73 0.67
C ASP A 96 -1.65 -8.80 -0.84
N ILE A 97 -0.59 -9.52 -1.23
CA ILE A 97 -0.18 -9.72 -2.63
C ILE A 97 -1.19 -10.63 -3.35
N ARG A 98 -2.11 -11.25 -2.61
CA ARG A 98 -3.23 -11.98 -3.21
C ARG A 98 -4.09 -10.94 -3.94
N LEU A 99 -3.97 -10.94 -5.26
CA LEU A 99 -4.91 -10.28 -6.16
C LEU A 99 -6.33 -10.59 -5.67
N GLN A 100 -7.14 -9.54 -5.51
CA GLN A 100 -8.56 -9.74 -5.22
C GLN A 100 -9.10 -10.71 -6.27
N LYS A 101 -9.71 -11.82 -5.82
CA LYS A 101 -10.36 -12.74 -6.74
C LYS A 101 -11.40 -11.92 -7.50
N VAL A 102 -11.31 -11.93 -8.83
CA VAL A 102 -12.33 -11.31 -9.68
C VAL A 102 -13.64 -12.00 -9.36
N ASP A 103 -14.57 -11.26 -8.76
CA ASP A 103 -15.90 -11.80 -8.46
C ASP A 103 -16.57 -12.21 -9.78
N LYS A 104 -17.12 -13.43 -9.82
CA LYS A 104 -17.78 -13.97 -11.02
C LYS A 104 -19.01 -13.15 -11.43
N ASN A 105 -19.53 -12.35 -10.51
CA ASN A 105 -20.63 -11.43 -10.74
C ASN A 105 -20.06 -10.01 -10.79
N PRO A 106 -20.11 -9.30 -11.94
CA PRO A 106 -19.65 -7.93 -12.07
C PRO A 106 -20.64 -6.98 -11.38
N SER A 107 -20.69 -7.03 -10.06
CA SER A 107 -21.29 -5.94 -9.28
C SER A 107 -20.23 -4.85 -9.16
N CYS A 108 -20.60 -3.59 -9.40
CA CYS A 108 -19.68 -2.47 -9.29
C CYS A 108 -18.87 -2.59 -7.99
N PRO A 109 -17.52 -2.48 -8.02
CA PRO A 109 -16.69 -2.68 -6.85
C PRO A 109 -17.14 -1.70 -5.76
N ARG A 110 -17.87 -2.22 -4.77
CA ARG A 110 -18.38 -1.42 -3.67
C ARG A 110 -17.20 -1.20 -2.74
N LEU A 111 -16.60 -0.01 -2.81
CA LEU A 111 -15.63 0.45 -1.82
C LEU A 111 -16.25 0.28 -0.44
N TYR A 112 -15.76 -0.71 0.34
CA TYR A 112 -16.18 -0.90 1.72
C TYR A 112 -15.44 0.14 2.58
N PRO A 113 -16.08 1.25 2.99
CA PRO A 113 -15.37 2.36 3.62
C PRO A 113 -14.76 1.95 4.96
N ARG A 114 -15.35 0.94 5.61
CA ARG A 114 -14.92 0.38 6.89
C ARG A 114 -13.59 -0.35 6.87
N ARG A 115 -13.11 -0.81 5.70
CA ARG A 115 -11.81 -1.52 5.59
C ARG A 115 -10.63 -0.57 5.40
N TYR A 116 -10.87 0.65 4.92
CA TYR A 116 -9.84 1.64 4.62
C TYR A 116 -9.90 2.88 5.50
N SER A 117 -10.88 2.99 6.40
CA SER A 117 -10.83 3.97 7.48
C SER A 117 -9.69 3.60 8.42
N VAL A 118 -8.57 4.33 8.32
CA VAL A 118 -7.49 4.29 9.30
C VAL A 118 -8.06 4.78 10.62
N THR A 119 -8.51 3.87 11.48
CA THR A 119 -8.92 4.22 12.83
C THR A 119 -7.65 4.41 13.65
N ALA A 120 -7.16 5.64 13.73
CA ALA A 120 -6.23 6.04 14.75
C ALA A 120 -6.91 5.79 16.11
N GLY A 121 -6.50 4.71 16.78
CA GLY A 121 -6.76 4.45 18.19
C GLY A 121 -8.19 4.70 18.66
N THR A 122 -9.14 3.84 18.34
CA THR A 122 -10.27 3.63 19.25
C THR A 122 -10.54 2.15 19.42
N ARG A 123 -10.28 1.69 20.64
CA ARG A 123 -10.83 0.48 21.23
C ARG A 123 -12.35 0.57 21.04
N SER A 124 -12.86 -0.01 19.95
CA SER A 124 -14.29 -0.09 19.73
C SER A 124 -14.82 -0.97 20.84
N LEU A 125 -15.35 -0.33 21.88
CA LEU A 125 -16.16 -0.98 22.90
C LEU A 125 -17.24 -1.71 22.12
N ARG A 126 -17.04 -3.03 22.03
CA ARG A 126 -17.98 -3.98 21.48
C ARG A 126 -19.19 -3.91 22.40
N ILE A 127 -20.09 -2.96 22.16
CA ILE A 127 -21.40 -2.91 22.80
C ILE A 127 -22.05 -4.22 22.38
N SER A 128 -22.01 -5.15 23.32
CA SER A 128 -22.42 -6.53 23.16
C SER A 128 -23.83 -6.54 22.57
N SER A 129 -24.01 -7.30 21.49
CA SER A 129 -25.32 -7.54 20.87
C SER A 129 -26.36 -8.06 21.87
N THR A 130 -25.92 -8.56 23.03
CA THR A 130 -26.77 -8.93 24.17
C THR A 130 -27.54 -7.75 24.76
N MET A 131 -26.92 -6.56 24.83
CA MET A 131 -27.55 -5.37 25.44
C MET A 131 -28.66 -4.78 24.56
N ARG A 132 -28.57 -4.99 23.24
CA ARG A 132 -29.62 -4.58 22.30
C ARG A 132 -30.88 -5.45 22.39
N ARG A 133 -30.76 -6.73 22.75
CA ARG A 133 -31.92 -7.60 22.95
C ARG A 133 -32.70 -7.22 24.21
N HIS A 134 -32.00 -6.97 25.31
CA HIS A 134 -32.68 -6.58 26.55
C HIS A 134 -33.39 -5.23 26.46
N VAL A 135 -32.84 -4.25 25.72
CA VAL A 135 -33.54 -2.97 25.51
C VAL A 135 -34.80 -3.16 24.65
N SER A 136 -34.77 -4.06 23.66
CA SER A 136 -35.95 -4.36 22.84
C SER A 136 -37.03 -5.14 23.60
N GLU A 137 -36.64 -6.05 24.50
CA GLU A 137 -37.56 -6.78 25.37
C GLU A 137 -38.23 -5.85 26.41
N MET A 138 -37.46 -4.93 27.00
CA MET A 138 -37.98 -3.94 27.94
C MET A 138 -38.97 -2.98 27.28
N LEU A 139 -38.71 -2.55 26.04
CA LEU A 139 -39.63 -1.72 25.27
C LEU A 139 -40.93 -2.45 24.93
N GLY A 140 -40.87 -3.74 24.56
CA GLY A 140 -42.07 -4.54 24.30
C GLY A 140 -42.96 -4.73 25.54
N LEU A 141 -42.37 -4.86 26.74
CA LEU A 141 -43.14 -4.97 27.98
C LEU A 141 -43.84 -3.65 28.37
N LEU A 142 -43.19 -2.52 28.12
CA LEU A 142 -43.78 -1.19 28.36
C LEU A 142 -44.95 -0.89 27.42
N GLU A 143 -44.90 -1.37 26.18
CA GLU A 143 -45.96 -1.19 25.20
C GLU A 143 -47.18 -2.08 25.49
N SER A 144 -46.94 -3.30 26.01
CA SER A 144 -48.00 -4.20 26.49
C SER A 144 -48.78 -3.64 27.69
N GLN A 145 -48.12 -2.91 28.60
CA GLN A 145 -48.79 -2.29 29.76
C GLN A 145 -49.67 -1.09 29.39
N LYS A 146 -49.44 -0.41 28.26
CA LYS A 146 -50.25 0.73 27.81
C LYS A 146 -51.61 0.33 27.22
N HIS A 147 -51.79 -0.93 26.84
CA HIS A 147 -53.04 -1.44 26.27
C HIS A 147 -53.94 -2.17 27.28
N ALA A 148 -53.52 -2.25 28.55
CA ALA A 148 -54.23 -2.94 29.62
C ALA A 148 -54.98 -1.99 30.58
N VAL A 149 -55.06 -0.70 30.25
CA VAL A 149 -55.84 0.34 30.95
C VAL A 149 -56.81 0.95 29.96
#